data_AF-A0A7Y8FKB4-F1
#
_entry.id   AF-A0A7Y8FKB4-F1
#
_cell.length_a   1.000
_cell.length_b   1.000
_cell.length_c   1.000
_cell.angle_alpha   90.00
_cell.angle_beta   90.00
_cell.angle_gamma   90.00
#
_symmetry.space_group_name_H-M   'P 1'
#
loop_
_entity.id
_entity.type
_entity.pdbx_description
1 polymer ?
#
loop_
_entity_poly.entity_id
_entity_poly.type
_entity_poly.pdbx_seq_one_letter_code
_entity_poly.pdbx_strand_id
1 'polypeptide(L)' 'MAPMTRSRADDVGVQPDYVADYYGQRASTGLIVTEATNISAQARGYSRTPG' A
#
# COMPACT_ATOMS: atom_id res chain seq x y z
N MET A 1 -9.44 4.97 8.34
CA MET A 1 -9.02 5.29 6.97
C MET A 1 -9.46 4.16 6.05
N ALA A 2 -10.19 4.47 4.98
CA ALA A 2 -10.60 3.50 3.97
C ALA A 2 -9.40 2.97 3.17
N PRO A 3 -9.47 1.75 2.59
CA PRO A 3 -8.41 1.25 1.72
C PRO A 3 -8.29 2.13 0.48
N MET A 4 -7.08 2.59 0.18
CA MET A 4 -6.80 3.46 -0.96
C MET A 4 -5.55 3.00 -1.69
N THR A 5 -5.69 2.42 -2.88
CA THR A 5 -4.57 2.06 -3.76
C THR A 5 -3.75 3.29 -4.12
N ARG A 6 -2.43 3.28 -3.88
CA ARG A 6 -1.57 4.46 -4.04
C ARG A 6 -0.59 4.40 -5.21
N SER A 7 -0.33 3.21 -5.74
CA SER A 7 0.63 2.98 -6.84
C SER A 7 2.04 3.53 -6.55
N ARG A 8 2.53 3.28 -5.33
CA ARG A 8 3.82 3.80 -4.83
C ARG A 8 4.91 2.76 -4.62
N ALA A 9 4.58 1.48 -4.76
CA ALA A 9 5.58 0.42 -4.72
C ALA A 9 6.57 0.55 -5.90
N ASP A 10 7.67 -0.18 -5.81
CA ASP A 10 8.56 -0.40 -6.94
C ASP A 10 7.95 -1.39 -7.96
N ASP A 11 8.72 -1.75 -8.99
CA ASP A 11 8.26 -2.60 -10.09
C ASP A 11 8.01 -4.05 -9.65
N VAL A 12 8.58 -4.49 -8.52
CA VAL A 12 8.40 -5.84 -7.97
C VAL A 12 7.40 -5.88 -6.82
N GLY A 13 6.82 -4.74 -6.42
CA GLY A 13 5.76 -4.66 -5.40
C GLY A 13 6.27 -4.40 -3.98
N VAL A 14 7.54 -4.02 -3.83
CA VAL A 14 8.12 -3.61 -2.54
C VAL A 14 7.77 -2.15 -2.27
N GLN A 15 7.29 -1.89 -1.05
CA GLN A 15 6.95 -0.54 -0.62
C GLN A 15 8.22 0.29 -0.35
N PRO A 16 8.22 1.59 -0.65
CA PRO A 16 9.33 2.48 -0.34
C PRO A 16 9.40 2.78 1.16
N ASP A 17 10.59 3.12 1.68
CA ASP A 17 10.83 3.31 3.12
C ASP A 17 9.90 4.34 3.79
N TYR A 18 9.47 5.37 3.06
CA TYR A 18 8.59 6.42 3.58
C TYR A 18 7.14 5.95 3.81
N VAL A 19 6.76 4.72 3.45
CA VAL A 19 5.40 4.20 3.69
C VAL A 19 5.05 4.20 5.18
N ALA A 20 6.04 3.98 6.05
CA ALA A 20 5.87 4.07 7.49
C ALA A 20 5.44 5.48 7.91
N ASP A 21 6.12 6.52 7.42
CA ASP A 21 5.76 7.91 7.69
C ASP A 21 4.38 8.26 7.14
N TYR A 22 4.05 7.77 5.94
CA TYR A 22 2.76 7.99 5.30
C TYR A 22 1.58 7.46 6.15
N TYR A 23 1.71 6.24 6.70
CA TYR A 23 0.70 5.69 7.60
C TYR A 23 0.78 6.30 9.01
N GLY A 24 1.98 6.64 9.49
CA GLY A 24 2.21 7.31 10.77
C GLY A 24 1.49 8.66 10.87
N GLN A 25 1.50 9.45 9.79
CA GLN A 25 0.72 10.70 9.67
C GLN A 25 -0.80 10.51 9.84
N ARG A 26 -1.31 9.28 9.74
CA ARG A 26 -2.74 8.93 9.78
C ARG A 26 -3.10 8.05 10.98
N ALA A 27 -2.16 7.85 11.90
CA ALA A 27 -2.33 6.99 13.07
C ALA A 27 -3.41 7.49 14.05
N SER A 28 -3.85 8.75 13.92
CA SER A 28 -4.97 9.30 14.70
C SER A 28 -6.34 8.75 14.30
N THR A 29 -6.45 8.00 13.19
CA THR A 29 -7.71 7.33 12.83
C THR A 29 -7.88 6.04 13.62
N GLY A 30 -9.11 5.72 14.06
CA GLY A 30 -9.35 4.54 14.90
C GLY A 30 -8.92 3.20 14.27
N LEU A 31 -9.10 3.03 12.95
CA LEU A 31 -8.60 1.89 12.20
C LEU A 31 -8.11 2.34 10.81
N ILE A 32 -6.92 1.90 10.44
CA ILE A 32 -6.40 2.00 9.07
C ILE A 32 -6.58 0.66 8.38
N VAL A 33 -7.29 0.66 7.26
CA VAL A 33 -7.19 -0.41 6.26
C VAL A 33 -6.20 0.07 5.21
N THR A 34 -5.11 -0.68 5.01
CA THR A 34 -4.04 -0.30 4.09
C THR A 34 -4.52 -0.31 2.64
N GLU A 35 -3.66 0.14 1.73
CA GLU A 35 -3.89 -0.07 0.31
C GLU A 35 -4.02 -1.56 -0.06
N ALA A 36 -4.73 -1.85 -1.15
CA ALA A 36 -4.86 -3.22 -1.65
C ALA A 36 -3.48 -3.80 -1.93
N THR A 37 -3.20 -4.96 -1.33
CA THR A 37 -1.91 -5.66 -1.42
C THR A 37 -2.13 -7.00 -2.12
N ASN A 38 -1.38 -7.27 -3.19
CA ASN A 38 -1.54 -8.47 -3.99
C ASN A 38 -1.09 -9.69 -3.17
N ILE A 39 -1.82 -10.80 -3.30
CA ILE A 39 -1.49 -12.07 -2.62
C ILE A 39 -0.54 -12.96 -3.44
N SER A 40 -0.36 -12.62 -4.72
CA SER A 40 0.46 -13.36 -5.67
C SER A 40 0.79 -12.48 -6.88
N ALA A 41 1.80 -12.88 -7.66
CA ALA A 41 2.13 -12.22 -8.93
C ALA A 41 0.95 -12.22 -9.92
N GLN A 42 0.12 -13.28 -9.93
CA GLN A 42 -1.06 -13.36 -10.79
C GLN A 42 -2.16 -12.36 -10.39
N ALA A 43 -2.24 -11.98 -9.11
CA ALA A 43 -3.24 -11.06 -8.60
C ALA A 43 -2.93 -9.58 -8.92
N ARG A 44 -1.75 -9.28 -9.49
CA ARG A 44 -1.34 -7.91 -9.84
C ARG A 44 -2.11 -7.39 -11.05
N GLY A 45 -3.18 -6.64 -10.78
CA GLY A 45 -4.02 -6.01 -11.81
C GLY A 45 -3.70 -4.55 -12.13
N TYR A 46 -2.88 -3.88 -11.30
CA TYR A 46 -2.55 -2.46 -11.44
C TYR A 46 -1.06 -2.21 -11.25
N SER A 47 -0.55 -1.17 -11.92
CA SER A 47 0.87 -0.81 -11.83
C SER A 47 1.22 -0.30 -10.42
N ARG A 48 2.38 -0.76 -9.92
CA ARG A 48 3.01 -0.31 -8.67
C ARG A 48 2.15 -0.48 -7.42
N THR A 49 1.23 -1.46 -7.42
CA THR A 49 0.55 -1.90 -6.19
C THR A 49 1.46 -2.84 -5.40
N PRO A 50 1.44 -2.79 -4.06
CA PRO A 50 2.31 -3.62 -3.24
C PRO A 50 1.89 -5.09 -3.29
N GLY A 51 2.84 -5.98 -3.00
CA GLY A 51 2.64 -7.43 -3.03
C GLY A 51 2.84 -8.06 -4.40
#